data_AF-A0A231NUJ9-F1
#
_entry.id   AF-A0A231NUJ9-F1
#
_cell.length_a   1.000
_cell.length_b   1.000
_cell.length_c   1.000
_cell.angle_alpha   90.00
_cell.angle_beta   90.00
_cell.angle_gamma   90.00
#
_symmetry.space_group_name_H-M   'P 1'
#
loop_
_entity.id
_entity.type
_entity.pdbx_description
1 polymer ?
#
loop_
_entity_poly.entity_id
_entity_poly.type
_entity_poly.pdbx_seq_one_letter_code
_entity_poly.pdbx_strand_id
1 'polypeptide(L)'
;MISDGTENAVDTSHCNLKPRGLNIGGKEIWVVDDHQYVLLIWGRLFQIQKQPLVLVSIDYHPDTNPPFWLWAYQKAMAIDPERETELVKKFQNRMLSALEPLNLNSVEMTMDQMRNDEHINTAMELGYLSNYHMINCMEKHVYSQGHHYLVPENQFGSLKDDMFKNIGLPLKKISNEALILDIDLDYFLSPENFELDLNQNRIFADLVKQAQMITVARSKTYFDFLKTDPFTIGSCEEKLIDLLEKIIGK
;
A
#
# COMPACT_ATOMS: atom_id res chain seq x y z
N MET A 1 -2.34 -9.67 -49.47
CA MET A 1 -1.65 -8.56 -48.80
C MET A 1 -2.56 -8.02 -47.72
N ILE A 2 -2.12 -8.14 -46.46
CA ILE A 2 -2.26 -7.17 -45.33
C ILE A 2 -3.70 -6.75 -44.99
N SER A 3 -4.23 -6.84 -43.76
CA SER A 3 -3.83 -7.30 -42.43
C SER A 3 -5.15 -7.40 -41.66
N ASP A 4 -5.50 -8.52 -41.06
CA ASP A 4 -5.40 -8.75 -39.61
C ASP A 4 -5.67 -7.49 -38.77
N GLY A 5 -6.96 -7.19 -38.59
CA GLY A 5 -7.45 -6.28 -37.57
C GLY A 5 -7.59 -7.05 -36.27
N THR A 6 -6.49 -7.20 -35.55
CA THR A 6 -6.54 -7.61 -34.15
C THR A 6 -7.14 -6.44 -33.36
N GLU A 7 -8.41 -6.59 -33.01
CA GLU A 7 -9.02 -5.79 -31.96
C GLU A 7 -8.17 -5.96 -30.70
N ASN A 8 -7.55 -4.85 -30.28
CA ASN A 8 -6.94 -4.74 -28.96
C ASN A 8 -8.04 -5.03 -27.94
N ALA A 9 -8.04 -6.24 -27.39
CA ALA A 9 -8.78 -6.56 -26.20
C ALA A 9 -8.24 -5.65 -25.08
N VAL A 10 -8.98 -4.60 -24.78
CA VAL A 10 -8.81 -3.87 -23.54
C VAL A 10 -9.21 -4.86 -22.45
N ASP A 11 -8.22 -5.37 -21.72
CA ASP A 11 -8.46 -6.16 -20.52
C ASP A 11 -9.26 -5.29 -19.54
N THR A 12 -10.53 -5.63 -19.38
CA THR A 12 -11.55 -4.87 -18.64
C THR A 12 -11.96 -5.61 -17.36
N SER A 13 -11.10 -6.46 -16.80
CA SER A 13 -11.50 -7.27 -15.63
C SER A 13 -10.60 -7.23 -14.40
N HIS A 14 -9.73 -6.22 -14.27
CA HIS A 14 -9.16 -5.90 -12.96
C HIS A 14 -10.22 -5.19 -12.11
N CYS A 15 -11.02 -5.98 -11.41
CA CYS A 15 -11.86 -5.51 -10.34
C CYS A 15 -11.02 -5.58 -9.07
N ASN A 16 -10.89 -4.50 -8.31
CA ASN A 16 -10.16 -4.51 -7.03
C ASN A 16 -10.69 -5.55 -6.03
N LEU A 17 -11.93 -6.01 -6.19
CA LEU A 17 -12.53 -7.13 -5.43
C LEU A 17 -12.01 -8.52 -5.84
N LYS A 18 -11.29 -8.59 -6.95
CA LYS A 18 -10.61 -9.79 -7.46
C LYS A 18 -9.14 -9.45 -7.74
N PRO A 19 -8.35 -9.18 -6.69
CA PRO A 19 -6.96 -8.82 -6.84
C PRO A 19 -6.17 -9.94 -7.51
N ARG A 20 -5.14 -9.57 -8.27
CA ARG A 20 -4.28 -10.55 -8.92
C ARG A 20 -3.31 -11.12 -7.88
N GLY A 21 -3.42 -12.42 -7.62
CA GLY A 21 -2.50 -13.16 -6.75
C GLY A 21 -1.37 -13.82 -7.54
N LEU A 22 -0.16 -13.72 -7.03
CA LEU A 22 1.04 -14.40 -7.51
C LEU A 22 1.64 -15.22 -6.36
N ASN A 23 2.29 -16.34 -6.70
CA ASN A 23 3.10 -17.10 -5.77
C ASN A 23 4.52 -17.22 -6.32
N ILE A 24 5.48 -16.60 -5.62
CA ILE A 24 6.88 -16.58 -6.01
C ILE A 24 7.66 -17.27 -4.89
N GLY A 25 8.26 -18.43 -5.18
CA GLY A 25 9.03 -19.19 -4.20
C GLY A 25 8.26 -19.53 -2.91
N GLY A 26 6.94 -19.72 -2.98
CA GLY A 26 6.08 -19.95 -1.82
C GLY A 26 5.54 -18.68 -1.15
N LYS A 27 6.00 -17.50 -1.55
CA LYS A 27 5.54 -16.21 -1.02
C LYS A 27 4.34 -15.70 -1.80
N GLU A 28 3.29 -15.33 -1.07
CA GLU A 28 2.09 -14.73 -1.67
C GLU A 28 2.31 -13.23 -1.92
N ILE A 29 2.02 -12.81 -3.15
CA ILE A 29 2.06 -11.42 -3.59
C ILE A 29 0.70 -11.07 -4.19
N TRP A 30 0.10 -9.98 -3.77
CA TRP A 30 -1.22 -9.54 -4.24
C TRP A 30 -1.15 -8.16 -4.84
N VAL A 31 -1.72 -7.98 -6.03
CA VAL A 31 -1.75 -6.71 -6.75
C VAL A 31 -3.19 -6.18 -6.84
N VAL A 32 -3.37 -4.91 -6.46
CA VAL A 32 -4.61 -4.14 -6.57
C VAL A 32 -4.40 -2.91 -7.46
N ASP A 33 -5.45 -2.41 -8.09
CA ASP A 33 -5.40 -1.15 -8.84
C ASP A 33 -5.49 0.05 -7.90
N ASP A 34 -6.44 0.06 -6.97
CA ASP A 34 -6.62 1.15 -6.00
C ASP A 34 -6.14 0.69 -4.61
N HIS A 35 -5.25 1.48 -4.00
CA HIS A 35 -4.48 1.08 -2.82
C HIS A 35 -5.34 0.65 -1.65
N GLN A 36 -6.49 1.29 -1.40
CA GLN A 36 -7.33 0.97 -0.26
C GLN A 36 -7.80 -0.49 -0.23
N TYR A 37 -7.85 -1.17 -1.38
CA TYR A 37 -8.29 -2.55 -1.46
C TYR A 37 -7.28 -3.57 -0.90
N VAL A 38 -6.03 -3.18 -0.61
CA VAL A 38 -5.13 -4.01 0.19
C VAL A 38 -5.70 -4.34 1.57
N LEU A 39 -6.62 -3.51 2.09
CA LEU A 39 -7.31 -3.75 3.36
C LEU A 39 -8.05 -5.09 3.39
N LEU A 40 -8.66 -5.50 2.27
CA LEU A 40 -9.36 -6.79 2.18
C LEU A 40 -8.38 -7.97 2.22
N ILE A 41 -7.21 -7.79 1.60
CA ILE A 41 -6.13 -8.79 1.59
C ILE A 41 -5.56 -8.95 3.00
N TRP A 42 -5.27 -7.84 3.68
CA TRP A 42 -4.77 -7.86 5.06
C TRP A 42 -5.79 -8.44 6.04
N GLY A 43 -7.08 -8.09 5.88
CA GLY A 43 -8.13 -8.68 6.69
C GLY A 43 -8.27 -10.19 6.48
N ARG A 44 -8.07 -10.70 5.26
CA ARG A 44 -8.02 -12.14 4.97
C ARG A 44 -6.84 -12.81 5.68
N LEU A 45 -5.67 -12.19 5.63
CA LEU A 45 -4.48 -12.68 6.34
C LEU A 45 -4.75 -12.75 7.85
N PHE A 46 -5.33 -11.70 8.43
CA PHE A 46 -5.72 -11.65 9.84
C PHE A 46 -6.76 -12.73 10.19
N GLN A 47 -7.76 -12.97 9.32
CA GLN A 47 -8.74 -14.04 9.53
C GLN A 47 -8.09 -15.44 9.60
N ILE A 48 -7.02 -15.68 8.84
CA ILE A 48 -6.29 -16.95 8.82
C ILE A 48 -5.39 -17.07 10.07
N GLN A 49 -4.61 -16.03 10.37
CA GLN A 49 -3.58 -16.08 11.40
C GLN A 49 -4.10 -15.79 12.81
N LYS A 50 -5.21 -15.04 12.92
CA LYS A 50 -5.77 -14.55 14.19
C LYS A 50 -4.78 -13.76 15.04
N GLN A 51 -3.78 -13.15 14.40
CA GLN A 51 -2.78 -12.30 15.03
C GLN A 51 -2.53 -11.07 14.17
N PRO A 52 -2.41 -9.88 14.77
CA PRO A 52 -2.04 -8.68 14.03
C PRO A 52 -0.56 -8.74 13.62
N LEU A 53 -0.25 -8.14 12.48
CA LEU A 53 1.12 -8.05 11.96
C LEU A 53 1.62 -6.60 11.98
N VAL A 54 2.94 -6.43 11.86
CA VAL A 54 3.54 -5.12 11.61
C VAL A 54 3.49 -4.83 10.12
N LEU A 55 3.09 -3.61 9.73
CA LEU A 55 3.17 -3.16 8.35
C LEU A 55 4.50 -2.42 8.13
N VAL A 56 5.20 -2.72 7.04
CA VAL A 56 6.18 -1.83 6.43
C VAL A 56 5.62 -1.45 5.06
N SER A 57 5.28 -0.17 4.87
CA SER A 57 4.77 0.33 3.59
C SER A 57 5.78 1.28 2.95
N ILE A 58 5.96 1.16 1.64
CA ILE A 58 6.82 2.01 0.81
C ILE A 58 5.92 2.63 -0.25
N ASP A 59 5.82 3.96 -0.23
CA ASP A 59 4.82 4.69 -1.00
C ASP A 59 5.35 6.11 -1.25
N TYR A 60 4.93 6.80 -2.30
CA TYR A 60 5.20 8.24 -2.41
C TYR A 60 4.41 9.01 -1.34
N HIS A 61 3.17 8.58 -1.12
CA HIS A 61 2.22 9.15 -0.20
C HIS A 61 2.25 8.41 1.16
N PRO A 62 1.89 9.10 2.24
CA PRO A 62 1.88 8.50 3.58
C PRO A 62 0.60 7.75 3.98
N ASP A 63 -0.46 7.74 3.16
CA ASP A 63 -1.61 6.81 3.20
C ASP A 63 -2.23 6.43 4.55
N THR A 64 -2.23 7.42 5.45
CA THR A 64 -2.62 7.28 6.86
C THR A 64 -3.63 8.35 7.28
N ASN A 65 -4.47 8.86 6.38
CA ASN A 65 -5.61 9.66 6.81
C ASN A 65 -6.52 8.86 7.76
N PRO A 66 -7.26 9.55 8.63
CA PRO A 66 -8.24 8.88 9.48
C PRO A 66 -9.28 8.09 8.65
N PRO A 67 -9.80 6.96 9.15
CA PRO A 67 -10.77 6.14 8.41
C PRO A 67 -11.96 6.94 7.91
N PHE A 68 -12.28 6.82 6.61
CA PHE A 68 -13.43 7.48 5.96
C PHE A 68 -13.47 9.00 6.15
N TRP A 69 -12.33 9.66 6.37
CA TRP A 69 -12.26 11.09 6.64
C TRP A 69 -12.92 11.90 5.54
N LEU A 70 -12.58 11.67 4.27
CA LEU A 70 -13.08 12.52 3.18
C LEU A 70 -14.58 12.31 2.98
N TRP A 71 -15.06 11.07 3.06
CA TRP A 71 -16.49 10.78 2.98
C TRP A 71 -17.27 11.45 4.12
N ALA A 72 -16.77 11.35 5.36
CA ALA A 72 -17.38 11.95 6.53
C ALA A 72 -17.40 13.48 6.44
N TYR A 73 -16.30 14.08 5.99
CA TYR A 73 -16.18 15.52 5.74
C TYR A 73 -17.19 16.02 4.70
N GLN A 74 -17.24 15.38 3.53
CA GLN A 74 -18.19 15.74 2.48
C GLN A 74 -19.64 15.65 2.96
N LYS A 75 -19.96 14.61 3.75
CA LYS A 75 -21.29 14.43 4.32
C LYS A 75 -21.63 15.46 5.39
N ALA A 76 -20.67 15.83 6.23
CA ALA A 76 -20.83 16.85 7.25
C ALA A 76 -21.09 18.22 6.62
N MET A 77 -20.25 18.62 5.65
CA MET A 77 -20.38 19.88 4.91
C MET A 77 -21.70 20.01 4.15
N ALA A 78 -22.23 18.89 3.64
CA ALA A 78 -23.52 18.88 2.96
C ALA A 78 -24.73 19.05 3.90
N ILE A 79 -24.56 18.77 5.20
CA ILE A 79 -25.64 18.82 6.19
C ILE A 79 -25.62 20.13 6.95
N ASP A 80 -24.49 20.44 7.59
CA ASP A 80 -24.32 21.63 8.42
C ASP A 80 -22.83 21.98 8.54
N PRO A 81 -22.32 22.90 7.71
CA PRO A 81 -20.93 23.35 7.76
C PRO A 81 -20.50 23.92 9.11
N GLU A 82 -21.42 24.52 9.89
CA GLU A 82 -21.08 25.11 11.19
C GLU A 82 -20.79 24.04 12.25
N ARG A 83 -21.26 22.80 12.03
CA ARG A 83 -21.07 21.65 12.90
C ARG A 83 -20.17 20.58 12.29
N GLU A 84 -19.38 20.94 11.27
CA GLU A 84 -18.53 20.02 10.50
C GLU A 84 -17.73 19.07 11.40
N THR A 85 -16.95 19.59 12.34
CA THR A 85 -16.08 18.79 13.20
C THR A 85 -16.84 17.74 14.04
N GLU A 86 -18.02 18.10 14.58
CA GLU A 86 -18.86 17.17 15.34
C GLU A 86 -19.44 16.09 14.42
N LEU A 87 -19.93 16.49 13.25
CA LEU A 87 -20.56 15.61 12.28
C LEU A 87 -19.57 14.66 11.62
N VAL A 88 -18.36 15.10 11.29
CA VAL A 88 -17.28 14.25 10.77
C VAL A 88 -17.00 13.11 11.74
N LYS A 89 -16.73 13.44 13.01
CA LYS A 89 -16.49 12.43 14.04
C LYS A 89 -17.66 11.44 14.16
N LYS A 90 -18.90 11.94 14.13
CA LYS A 90 -20.10 11.10 14.18
C LYS A 90 -20.20 10.16 12.97
N PHE A 91 -19.90 10.64 11.77
CA PHE A 91 -19.96 9.84 10.55
C PHE A 91 -18.83 8.81 10.46
N GLN A 92 -17.61 9.17 10.84
CA GLN A 92 -16.49 8.22 10.93
C GLN A 92 -16.80 7.10 11.93
N ASN A 93 -17.25 7.44 13.14
CA ASN A 93 -17.63 6.45 14.14
C ASN A 93 -18.73 5.50 13.64
N ARG A 94 -19.71 6.04 12.89
CA ARG A 94 -20.77 5.22 12.28
C ARG A 94 -20.19 4.24 11.25
N MET A 95 -19.30 4.70 10.36
CA MET A 95 -18.68 3.82 9.36
C MET A 95 -17.85 2.74 10.02
N LEU A 96 -16.96 3.11 10.97
CA LEU A 96 -16.14 2.17 11.72
C LEU A 96 -16.98 1.14 12.49
N SER A 97 -18.08 1.56 13.13
CA SER A 97 -18.96 0.64 13.87
C SER A 97 -19.69 -0.38 13.00
N ALA A 98 -19.75 -0.14 11.68
CA ALA A 98 -20.33 -1.08 10.72
C ALA A 98 -19.32 -2.12 10.22
N LEU A 99 -18.02 -1.93 10.50
CA LEU A 99 -16.97 -2.86 10.11
C LEU A 99 -16.80 -3.94 11.17
N GLU A 100 -16.86 -5.19 10.74
CA GLU A 100 -16.61 -6.36 11.57
C GLU A 100 -15.29 -7.02 11.12
N PRO A 101 -14.21 -6.98 11.93
CA PRO A 101 -12.88 -7.46 11.52
C PRO A 101 -12.83 -8.93 11.04
N LEU A 102 -13.73 -9.78 11.52
CA LEU A 102 -13.79 -11.19 11.14
C LEU A 102 -14.82 -11.48 10.04
N ASN A 103 -15.50 -10.46 9.52
CA ASN A 103 -16.49 -10.57 8.45
C ASN A 103 -16.10 -9.62 7.31
N LEU A 104 -15.24 -10.11 6.41
CA LEU A 104 -14.73 -9.31 5.29
C LEU A 104 -15.82 -8.72 4.39
N ASN A 105 -16.99 -9.35 4.29
CA ASN A 105 -18.11 -8.78 3.52
C ASN A 105 -18.55 -7.43 4.10
N SER A 106 -18.48 -7.23 5.41
CA SER A 106 -18.79 -5.93 6.03
C SER A 106 -17.80 -4.84 5.60
N VAL A 107 -16.53 -5.20 5.43
CA VAL A 107 -15.47 -4.29 4.98
C VAL A 107 -15.62 -4.01 3.49
N GLU A 108 -15.81 -5.06 2.69
CA GLU A 108 -16.01 -5.00 1.25
C GLU A 108 -17.13 -4.01 0.86
N MET A 109 -18.26 -4.06 1.56
CA MET A 109 -19.41 -3.17 1.31
C MET A 109 -19.13 -1.68 1.52
N THR A 110 -18.00 -1.33 2.15
CA THR A 110 -17.63 0.06 2.45
C THR A 110 -16.47 0.60 1.62
N MET A 111 -15.82 -0.25 0.82
CA MET A 111 -14.58 0.13 0.12
C MET A 111 -14.77 1.30 -0.86
N ASP A 112 -15.94 1.41 -1.50
CA ASP A 112 -16.26 2.53 -2.41
C ASP A 112 -16.35 3.88 -1.70
N GLN A 113 -16.52 3.91 -0.37
CA GLN A 113 -16.53 5.14 0.42
C GLN A 113 -15.16 5.47 1.02
N MET A 114 -14.20 4.55 0.95
CA MET A 114 -12.85 4.72 1.46
C MET A 114 -11.92 5.23 0.37
N ARG A 115 -11.03 6.16 0.72
CA ARG A 115 -9.96 6.65 -0.16
C ARG A 115 -8.68 5.83 -0.02
N ASN A 116 -7.87 5.85 -1.07
CA ASN A 116 -6.55 5.22 -1.12
C ASN A 116 -5.75 5.54 0.14
N ASP A 117 -5.81 6.78 0.61
CA ASP A 117 -4.99 7.22 1.74
C ASP A 117 -5.60 6.99 3.14
N GLU A 118 -6.64 6.17 3.30
CA GLU A 118 -7.35 5.93 4.58
C GLU A 118 -7.19 4.49 5.13
N HIS A 119 -6.60 3.59 4.36
CA HIS A 119 -6.67 2.15 4.61
C HIS A 119 -5.74 1.67 5.73
N ILE A 120 -4.55 2.26 5.92
CA ILE A 120 -3.60 1.86 6.98
C ILE A 120 -4.19 2.12 8.36
N ASN A 121 -4.72 3.32 8.59
CA ASN A 121 -5.36 3.63 9.87
C ASN A 121 -6.67 2.85 10.05
N THR A 122 -7.38 2.51 8.98
CA THR A 122 -8.52 1.59 9.10
C THR A 122 -8.07 0.20 9.54
N ALA A 123 -6.96 -0.31 9.00
CA ALA A 123 -6.41 -1.61 9.39
C ALA A 123 -5.92 -1.62 10.85
N MET A 124 -5.42 -0.51 11.37
CA MET A 124 -5.12 -0.32 12.80
C MET A 124 -6.39 -0.39 13.66
N GLU A 125 -7.45 0.34 13.29
CA GLU A 125 -8.73 0.33 14.02
C GLU A 125 -9.42 -1.04 14.02
N LEU A 126 -9.28 -1.81 12.93
CA LEU A 126 -9.80 -3.19 12.83
C LEU A 126 -8.92 -4.21 13.55
N GLY A 127 -7.75 -3.81 14.04
CA GLY A 127 -6.79 -4.69 14.69
C GLY A 127 -6.10 -5.68 13.73
N TYR A 128 -6.10 -5.42 12.42
CA TYR A 128 -5.33 -6.20 11.46
C TYR A 128 -3.83 -5.94 11.61
N LEU A 129 -3.49 -4.72 11.99
CA LEU A 129 -2.12 -4.27 12.21
C LEU A 129 -1.89 -3.96 13.69
N SER A 130 -0.71 -4.32 14.20
CA SER A 130 -0.28 -3.95 15.56
C SER A 130 0.52 -2.65 15.57
N ASN A 131 1.18 -2.34 14.46
CA ASN A 131 1.97 -1.14 14.23
C ASN A 131 2.24 -0.98 12.72
N TYR A 132 2.66 0.22 12.29
CA TYR A 132 3.14 0.44 10.93
C TYR A 132 4.42 1.29 10.90
N HIS A 133 5.22 1.04 9.86
CA HIS A 133 6.39 1.81 9.45
C HIS A 133 6.13 2.30 8.02
N MET A 134 5.75 3.57 7.89
CA MET A 134 5.45 4.20 6.61
C MET A 134 6.69 4.91 6.08
N ILE A 135 7.21 4.46 4.95
CA ILE A 135 8.35 5.06 4.25
C ILE A 135 7.78 5.84 3.08
N ASN A 136 7.86 7.17 3.16
CA ASN A 136 7.11 8.06 2.29
C ASN A 136 7.94 9.25 1.80
N CYS A 137 7.59 9.79 0.63
CA CYS A 137 8.26 10.93 0.01
C CYS A 137 7.65 12.28 0.41
N MET A 138 6.36 12.29 0.76
CA MET A 138 5.64 13.50 1.18
C MET A 138 5.40 13.56 2.68
N GLU A 139 5.68 14.70 3.31
CA GLU A 139 5.37 14.94 4.71
C GLU A 139 3.85 14.87 4.97
N LYS A 140 3.41 14.17 6.03
CA LYS A 140 2.03 14.21 6.54
C LYS A 140 2.00 14.43 8.05
N HIS A 141 0.79 14.59 8.54
CA HIS A 141 0.44 14.61 9.94
C HIS A 141 1.02 13.41 10.70
N VAL A 142 1.65 13.70 11.83
CA VAL A 142 2.08 12.69 12.80
C VAL A 142 0.87 12.24 13.60
N TYR A 143 0.59 10.94 13.56
CA TYR A 143 -0.45 10.32 14.38
C TYR A 143 0.14 9.75 15.67
N SER A 144 -0.72 9.48 16.66
CA SER A 144 -0.31 8.92 17.95
C SER A 144 0.22 7.48 17.87
N GLN A 145 -0.03 6.79 16.76
CA GLN A 145 0.38 5.42 16.49
C GLN A 145 1.01 5.32 15.10
N GLY A 146 1.91 4.35 14.93
CA GLY A 146 2.72 4.20 13.73
C GLY A 146 3.87 5.19 13.64
N HIS A 147 4.74 4.98 12.65
CA HIS A 147 5.94 5.79 12.45
C HIS A 147 6.07 6.14 10.98
N HIS A 148 6.35 7.42 10.71
CA HIS A 148 6.60 7.95 9.37
C HIS A 148 8.10 8.20 9.21
N TYR A 149 8.61 7.87 8.04
CA TYR A 149 10.02 7.98 7.69
C TYR A 149 10.11 8.71 6.36
N LEU A 150 10.39 10.01 6.42
CA LEU A 150 10.48 10.86 5.24
C LEU A 150 11.76 10.55 4.45
N VAL A 151 11.59 10.09 3.23
CA VAL A 151 12.70 9.84 2.30
C VAL A 151 13.30 11.18 1.85
N PRO A 152 14.63 11.33 1.84
CA PRO A 152 15.26 12.52 1.25
C PRO A 152 14.94 12.63 -0.24
N GLU A 153 14.64 13.83 -0.74
CA GLU A 153 14.25 14.06 -2.15
C GLU A 153 15.22 13.45 -3.17
N ASN A 154 16.52 13.52 -2.90
CA ASN A 154 17.57 12.94 -3.74
C ASN A 154 17.62 11.40 -3.70
N GLN A 155 16.72 10.75 -2.95
CA GLN A 155 16.59 9.31 -2.79
C GLN A 155 15.17 8.80 -3.06
N PHE A 156 14.26 9.63 -3.59
CA PHE A 156 12.92 9.18 -4.00
C PHE A 156 12.99 8.00 -4.98
N GLY A 157 12.10 7.03 -4.79
CA GLY A 157 12.08 5.77 -5.53
C GLY A 157 13.22 4.80 -5.19
N SER A 158 14.19 5.17 -4.35
CA SER A 158 15.34 4.32 -4.07
C SER A 158 14.98 3.12 -3.17
N LEU A 159 15.53 1.95 -3.50
CA LEU A 159 15.52 0.76 -2.63
C LEU A 159 16.92 0.41 -2.09
N LYS A 160 17.86 1.36 -2.18
CA LYS A 160 19.25 1.16 -1.72
C LYS A 160 19.33 1.23 -0.20
N ASP A 161 20.29 0.52 0.38
CA ASP A 161 20.47 0.45 1.83
C ASP A 161 20.68 1.83 2.47
N ASP A 162 21.34 2.74 1.76
CA ASP A 162 21.60 4.10 2.25
C ASP A 162 20.30 4.90 2.42
N MET A 163 19.27 4.66 1.62
CA MET A 163 17.95 5.28 1.82
C MET A 163 17.37 4.87 3.18
N PHE A 164 17.29 3.55 3.45
CA PHE A 164 16.75 3.02 4.70
C PHE A 164 17.56 3.44 5.94
N LYS A 165 18.89 3.56 5.81
CA LYS A 165 19.77 4.05 6.87
C LYS A 165 19.56 5.55 7.13
N ASN A 166 19.44 6.36 6.08
CA ASN A 166 19.28 7.81 6.19
C ASN A 166 17.97 8.20 6.86
N ILE A 167 16.88 7.48 6.55
CA ILE A 167 15.58 7.69 7.21
C ILE A 167 15.56 7.14 8.64
N GLY A 168 16.60 6.41 9.07
CA GLY A 168 16.69 5.86 10.42
C GLY A 168 15.69 4.74 10.69
N LEU A 169 15.35 3.92 9.68
CA LEU A 169 14.41 2.82 9.85
C LEU A 169 14.91 1.86 10.94
N PRO A 170 14.08 1.47 11.94
CA PRO A 170 14.54 0.70 13.10
C PRO A 170 14.66 -0.80 12.77
N LEU A 171 15.60 -1.15 11.87
CA LEU A 171 15.77 -2.48 11.31
C LEU A 171 15.88 -3.60 12.35
N LYS A 172 16.61 -3.36 13.45
CA LYS A 172 16.74 -4.34 14.54
C LYS A 172 15.42 -4.65 15.24
N LYS A 173 14.50 -3.67 15.31
CA LYS A 173 13.17 -3.88 15.88
C LYS A 173 12.31 -4.63 14.88
N ILE A 174 12.28 -4.15 13.63
CA ILE A 174 11.49 -4.73 12.54
C ILE A 174 11.88 -6.19 12.30
N SER A 175 13.16 -6.54 12.33
CA SER A 175 13.65 -7.91 12.04
C SER A 175 13.16 -9.00 13.00
N ASN A 176 12.58 -8.62 14.14
CA ASN A 176 12.03 -9.56 15.12
C ASN A 176 10.49 -9.68 15.06
N GLU A 177 9.85 -8.95 14.14
CA GLU A 177 8.41 -8.89 14.00
C GLU A 177 7.93 -9.73 12.81
N ALA A 178 6.73 -10.27 12.91
CA ALA A 178 6.03 -10.80 11.75
C ALA A 178 5.43 -9.62 10.97
N LEU A 179 5.75 -9.50 9.67
CA LEU A 179 5.38 -8.31 8.90
C LEU A 179 4.67 -8.59 7.58
N ILE A 180 3.89 -7.59 7.16
CA ILE A 180 3.41 -7.38 5.79
C ILE A 180 4.32 -6.32 5.16
N LEU A 181 4.76 -6.57 3.92
CA LEU A 181 5.43 -5.55 3.11
C LEU A 181 4.44 -5.03 2.08
N ASP A 182 4.16 -3.75 2.11
CA ASP A 182 3.26 -3.08 1.18
C ASP A 182 4.07 -2.10 0.31
N ILE A 183 3.78 -2.07 -0.99
CA ILE A 183 4.53 -1.29 -1.97
C ILE A 183 3.53 -0.61 -2.91
N ASP A 184 3.42 0.71 -2.86
CA ASP A 184 2.75 1.47 -3.92
C ASP A 184 3.74 1.68 -5.09
N LEU A 185 3.28 1.44 -6.31
CA LEU A 185 4.07 1.64 -7.52
C LEU A 185 4.32 3.11 -7.82
N ASP A 186 3.52 4.03 -7.28
CA ASP A 186 3.74 5.47 -7.43
C ASP A 186 4.99 6.00 -6.68
N TYR A 187 5.58 5.19 -5.79
CA TYR A 187 6.90 5.43 -5.19
C TYR A 187 8.01 5.50 -6.24
N PHE A 188 7.89 4.72 -7.33
CA PHE A 188 8.94 4.59 -8.34
C PHE A 188 8.77 5.62 -9.46
N LEU A 189 9.76 6.51 -9.57
CA LEU A 189 9.75 7.62 -10.52
C LEU A 189 10.35 7.23 -11.88
N SER A 190 11.25 6.25 -11.89
CA SER A 190 11.96 5.81 -13.10
C SER A 190 12.27 4.30 -13.11
N PRO A 191 12.50 3.71 -14.29
CA PRO A 191 13.00 2.33 -14.41
C PRO A 191 14.29 2.04 -13.64
N GLU A 192 15.16 3.05 -13.46
CA GLU A 192 16.44 2.92 -12.75
C GLU A 192 16.26 2.66 -11.25
N ASN A 193 15.09 2.99 -10.69
CA ASN A 193 14.80 2.72 -9.28
C ASN A 193 14.83 1.21 -8.93
N PHE A 194 14.66 0.35 -9.94
CA PHE A 194 14.74 -1.10 -9.80
C PHE A 194 16.16 -1.66 -9.99
N GLU A 195 17.14 -0.81 -10.34
CA GLU A 195 18.54 -1.20 -10.48
C GLU A 195 19.21 -1.32 -9.10
N LEU A 196 18.98 -2.46 -8.47
CA LEU A 196 19.48 -2.78 -7.13
C LEU A 196 20.59 -3.84 -7.20
N ASP A 197 21.83 -3.46 -6.85
CA ASP A 197 22.89 -4.45 -6.63
C ASP A 197 22.62 -5.20 -5.32
N LEU A 198 22.02 -6.38 -5.45
CA LEU A 198 21.67 -7.27 -4.35
C LEU A 198 22.88 -7.83 -3.59
N ASN A 199 24.12 -7.63 -4.05
CA ASN A 199 25.30 -7.99 -3.28
C ASN A 199 25.65 -6.93 -2.25
N GLN A 200 25.37 -5.66 -2.56
CA GLN A 200 25.67 -4.49 -1.74
C GLN A 200 24.47 -4.01 -0.92
N ASN A 201 23.25 -4.25 -1.40
CA ASN A 201 22.01 -3.81 -0.78
C ASN A 201 21.23 -5.01 -0.28
N ARG A 202 21.03 -5.09 1.04
CA ARG A 202 20.37 -6.23 1.70
C ARG A 202 19.08 -5.84 2.39
N ILE A 203 18.88 -4.58 2.77
CA ILE A 203 17.75 -4.18 3.61
C ILE A 203 16.40 -4.46 2.95
N PHE A 204 16.21 -4.01 1.70
CA PHE A 204 14.97 -4.32 0.97
C PHE A 204 14.81 -5.83 0.74
N ALA A 205 15.91 -6.53 0.43
CA ALA A 205 15.88 -7.97 0.24
C ALA A 205 15.49 -8.73 1.52
N ASP A 206 15.95 -8.27 2.68
CA ASP A 206 15.63 -8.84 3.98
C ASP A 206 14.16 -8.58 4.34
N LEU A 207 13.64 -7.37 4.07
CA LEU A 207 12.21 -7.06 4.22
C LEU A 207 11.35 -7.99 3.35
N VAL A 208 11.70 -8.16 2.07
CA VAL A 208 11.00 -9.06 1.15
C VAL A 208 11.03 -10.49 1.67
N LYS A 209 12.19 -10.99 2.11
CA LYS A 209 12.35 -12.36 2.62
C LYS A 209 11.55 -12.58 3.91
N GLN A 210 11.60 -11.62 4.83
CA GLN A 210 10.90 -11.64 6.12
C GLN A 210 9.37 -11.54 5.96
N ALA A 211 8.89 -10.79 4.98
CA ALA A 211 7.46 -10.55 4.79
C ALA A 211 6.67 -11.85 4.67
N GLN A 212 5.60 -11.97 5.45
CA GLN A 212 4.66 -13.09 5.34
C GLN A 212 3.81 -12.99 4.07
N MET A 213 3.52 -11.76 3.65
CA MET A 213 2.78 -11.42 2.45
C MET A 213 3.30 -10.10 1.91
N ILE A 214 3.26 -9.94 0.59
CA ILE A 214 3.53 -8.68 -0.08
C ILE A 214 2.25 -8.18 -0.75
N THR A 215 1.89 -6.92 -0.52
CA THR A 215 0.84 -6.23 -1.28
C THR A 215 1.45 -5.18 -2.19
N VAL A 216 0.88 -5.02 -3.38
CA VAL A 216 1.31 -4.03 -4.37
C VAL A 216 0.10 -3.25 -4.84
N ALA A 217 0.15 -1.93 -4.72
CA ALA A 217 -0.86 -1.04 -5.26
C ALA A 217 -0.36 -0.38 -6.54
N ARG A 218 -1.19 -0.36 -7.59
CA ARG A 218 -0.80 0.26 -8.86
C ARG A 218 -1.04 1.76 -8.89
N SER A 219 -2.10 2.24 -8.22
CA SER A 219 -2.42 3.66 -8.03
C SER A 219 -2.21 4.50 -9.30
N LYS A 220 -2.71 3.98 -10.45
CA LYS A 220 -2.28 4.40 -11.79
C LYS A 220 -2.27 5.92 -12.00
N THR A 221 -3.28 6.62 -11.48
CA THR A 221 -3.39 8.08 -11.61
C THR A 221 -2.22 8.80 -10.93
N TYR A 222 -1.83 8.37 -9.73
CA TYR A 222 -0.70 8.94 -9.00
C TYR A 222 0.63 8.55 -9.62
N PHE A 223 0.77 7.28 -10.01
CA PHE A 223 1.94 6.82 -10.77
C PHE A 223 2.18 7.65 -12.04
N ASP A 224 1.13 7.88 -12.85
CA ASP A 224 1.25 8.67 -14.07
C ASP A 224 1.55 10.15 -13.80
N PHE A 225 1.16 10.67 -12.64
CA PHE A 225 1.47 12.03 -12.21
C PHE A 225 2.91 12.19 -11.73
N LEU A 226 3.44 11.19 -11.04
CA LEU A 226 4.73 11.26 -10.33
C LEU A 226 5.93 10.80 -11.16
N LYS A 227 5.75 9.84 -12.07
CA LYS A 227 6.85 9.33 -12.88
C LYS A 227 7.59 10.43 -13.63
N THR A 228 8.91 10.33 -13.67
CA THR A 228 9.76 11.28 -14.41
C THR A 228 10.12 10.77 -15.80
N ASP A 229 10.04 9.46 -16.01
CA ASP A 229 10.40 8.80 -17.25
C ASP A 229 9.17 8.21 -17.99
N PRO A 230 9.24 8.03 -19.31
CA PRO A 230 8.15 7.45 -20.09
C PRO A 230 8.10 5.93 -19.92
N PHE A 231 7.58 5.45 -18.78
CA PHE A 231 7.22 4.04 -18.57
C PHE A 231 5.76 3.89 -18.10
N THR A 232 5.20 2.71 -18.36
CA THR A 232 3.81 2.40 -18.06
C THR A 232 3.71 1.76 -16.68
N ILE A 233 2.53 1.85 -16.07
CA ILE A 233 2.26 1.17 -14.79
C ILE A 233 2.47 -0.35 -14.89
N GLY A 234 2.15 -0.95 -16.04
CA GLY A 234 2.41 -2.36 -16.29
C GLY A 234 3.91 -2.69 -16.31
N SER A 235 4.73 -1.86 -16.95
CA SER A 235 6.18 -2.04 -16.93
C SER A 235 6.80 -1.80 -15.55
N CYS A 236 6.25 -0.86 -14.76
CA CYS A 236 6.63 -0.66 -13.36
C CYS A 236 6.37 -1.91 -12.52
N GLU A 237 5.16 -2.45 -12.63
CA GLU A 237 4.75 -3.68 -11.97
C GLU A 237 5.64 -4.87 -12.35
N GLU A 238 5.87 -5.10 -13.65
CA GLU A 238 6.76 -6.15 -14.14
C GLU A 238 8.17 -6.03 -13.55
N LYS A 239 8.74 -4.82 -13.51
CA LYS A 239 10.07 -4.57 -12.92
C LYS A 239 10.12 -4.86 -11.43
N LEU A 240 9.07 -4.50 -10.68
CA LEU A 240 8.96 -4.84 -9.27
C LEU A 240 8.90 -6.37 -9.10
N ILE A 241 8.03 -7.04 -9.84
CA ILE A 241 7.88 -8.50 -9.78
C ILE A 241 9.22 -9.19 -10.13
N ASP A 242 9.91 -8.79 -11.20
CA ASP A 242 11.22 -9.32 -11.57
C ASP A 242 12.26 -9.14 -10.45
N LEU A 243 12.23 -8.01 -9.75
CA LEU A 243 13.12 -7.76 -8.61
C LEU A 243 12.78 -8.68 -7.42
N LEU A 244 11.49 -8.86 -7.13
CA LEU A 244 11.02 -9.79 -6.09
C LEU A 244 11.42 -11.23 -6.41
N GLU A 245 11.28 -11.67 -7.66
CA GLU A 245 11.74 -13.00 -8.11
C GLU A 245 13.23 -13.20 -7.89
N LYS A 246 14.06 -12.21 -8.25
CA LYS A 246 15.53 -12.26 -8.02
C LYS A 246 15.89 -12.34 -6.54
N ILE A 247 15.12 -11.71 -5.66
CA ILE A 247 15.36 -11.71 -4.22
C ILE A 247 14.92 -13.04 -3.60
N ILE A 248 13.75 -13.54 -3.98
CA ILE A 248 13.14 -14.76 -3.41
C ILE A 248 13.80 -16.03 -3.96
N GLY A 249 14.20 -16.03 -5.23
CA GLY A 249 14.88 -17.15 -5.88
C GLY A 249 16.34 -17.35 -5.47
N LYS A 250 16.91 -16.44 -4.66
CA LYS A 250 18.26 -16.53 -4.08
C LYS A 250 18.22 -17.02 -2.63
#